data_AF-A0ABD2YQS9-F1
#
_entry.id   AF-A0ABD2YQS9-F1
#
_cell.length_a   1.000
_cell.length_b   1.000
_cell.length_c   1.000
_cell.angle_alpha   90.00
_cell.angle_beta   90.00
_cell.angle_gamma   90.00
#
_symmetry.space_group_name_H-M   'P 1'
#
loop_
_entity.id
_entity.type
_entity.pdbx_description
1 polymer ?
#
loop_
_entity_poly.entity_id
_entity_poly.type
_entity_poly.pdbx_seq_one_letter_code
_entity_poly.pdbx_strand_id
1 'polypeptide(L)'
;METTAVITKAKGANAYSWDDRREFLCFSRRKRGRGNAPISSVARDLAVILDTALLQALVLTGQVSAALELLKGLNYCDVKMCEEFLQKTNQFVGLLELYKSNAMHHEALKLLHQLV
;
A
#
# COMPACT_ATOMS: atom_id res chain seq x y z
N MET A 1 47.77 7.28 1.67
CA MET A 1 47.15 6.08 2.28
C MET A 1 45.74 6.44 2.76
N GLU A 2 44.81 6.79 1.87
CA GLU A 2 43.46 7.26 2.29
C GLU A 2 42.30 6.65 1.47
N THR A 3 42.58 5.96 0.36
CA THR A 3 41.54 5.33 -0.47
C THR A 3 40.99 4.03 0.12
N THR A 4 41.71 3.39 1.04
CA THR A 4 41.31 2.11 1.66
C THR A 4 40.27 2.27 2.76
N ALA A 5 40.17 3.46 3.39
CA ALA A 5 39.22 3.71 4.49
C ALA A 5 37.76 3.91 4.02
N VAL A 6 37.56 4.37 2.78
CA VAL A 6 36.21 4.59 2.23
C VAL A 6 35.57 3.27 1.79
N ILE A 7 36.38 2.33 1.27
CA ILE A 7 35.92 1.04 0.76
C ILE A 7 35.41 0.12 1.89
N THR A 8 35.99 0.21 3.09
CA THR A 8 35.53 -0.61 4.24
C THR A 8 34.17 -0.16 4.78
N LYS A 9 33.83 1.13 4.68
CA LYS A 9 32.51 1.67 5.09
C LYS A 9 31.39 1.41 4.08
N ALA A 10 31.73 1.14 2.82
CA ALA A 10 30.76 0.85 1.76
C ALA A 10 30.30 -0.61 1.72
N LYS A 11 31.01 -1.53 2.40
CA LYS A 11 30.73 -2.98 2.35
C LYS A 11 29.38 -3.30 2.98
N GLY A 12 28.35 -3.47 2.13
CA GLY A 12 26.97 -3.79 2.53
C GLY A 12 25.97 -2.62 2.43
N ALA A 13 26.38 -1.46 1.93
CA ALA A 13 25.46 -0.38 1.57
C ALA A 13 24.76 -0.70 0.23
N ASN A 14 23.50 -0.28 0.07
CA ASN A 14 22.71 -0.47 -1.16
C ASN A 14 22.01 0.81 -1.65
N ALA A 15 22.21 1.93 -0.94
CA ALA A 15 21.74 3.24 -1.34
C ALA A 15 22.86 4.26 -1.08
N TYR A 16 23.12 5.09 -2.08
CA TYR A 16 24.17 6.10 -2.08
C TYR A 16 23.63 7.42 -2.64
N SER A 17 24.10 8.55 -2.12
CA SER A 17 23.77 9.89 -2.61
C SER A 17 24.99 10.78 -2.45
N TRP A 18 25.34 11.50 -3.52
CA TRP A 18 26.34 12.57 -3.46
C TRP A 18 25.70 13.85 -2.91
N ASP A 19 26.40 14.54 -2.02
CA ASP A 19 26.00 15.87 -1.52
C ASP A 19 26.95 16.92 -2.09
N ASP A 20 26.48 17.68 -3.09
CA ASP A 20 27.27 18.71 -3.77
C ASP A 20 27.67 19.88 -2.86
N ARG A 21 26.98 20.10 -1.72
CA ARG A 21 27.33 21.19 -0.79
C ARG A 21 28.45 20.81 0.17
N ARG A 22 28.57 19.52 0.46
CA ARG A 22 29.52 19.01 1.46
C ARG A 22 30.64 18.16 0.86
N GLU A 23 30.59 17.94 -0.47
CA GLU A 23 31.59 17.22 -1.26
C GLU A 23 31.91 15.82 -0.73
N PHE A 24 30.90 15.12 -0.19
CA PHE A 24 31.08 13.74 0.25
C PHE A 24 29.94 12.81 -0.21
N LEU A 25 30.29 11.54 -0.33
CA LEU A 25 29.37 10.47 -0.69
C LEU A 25 28.72 9.86 0.57
N CYS A 26 27.40 10.00 0.69
CA CYS A 26 26.62 9.36 1.75
C CYS A 26 26.35 7.89 1.41
N PHE A 27 26.53 7.01 2.39
CA PHE A 27 26.18 5.58 2.28
C PHE A 27 25.12 5.21 3.30
N SER A 28 24.10 4.46 2.87
CA SER A 28 23.11 3.90 3.78
C SER A 28 22.79 2.44 3.45
N ARG A 29 22.44 1.68 4.49
CA ARG A 29 22.05 0.27 4.37
C ARG A 29 20.54 0.18 4.54
N ARG A 30 19.79 0.13 3.44
CA ARG A 30 18.36 -0.21 3.49
C ARG A 30 18.24 -1.70 3.80
N LYS A 31 17.74 -2.04 4.99
CA LYS A 31 17.18 -3.38 5.22
C LYS A 31 16.11 -3.61 4.15
N ARG A 32 16.20 -4.69 3.38
CA ARG A 32 15.08 -5.21 2.56
C ARG A 32 14.02 -5.81 3.50
N GLY A 33 13.47 -4.97 4.37
CA GLY A 33 12.19 -5.21 5.02
C GLY A 33 11.13 -4.70 4.06
N ARG A 34 10.19 -5.57 3.67
CA ARG A 34 8.97 -5.20 2.97
C ARG A 34 8.31 -4.04 3.72
N GLY A 35 8.38 -2.84 3.16
CA GLY A 35 7.88 -1.66 3.85
C GLY A 35 8.20 -0.41 3.05
N ASN A 36 7.21 0.01 2.27
CA ASN A 36 6.99 1.37 1.79
C ASN A 36 8.28 2.13 1.39
N ALA A 37 8.61 2.10 0.09
CA ALA A 37 9.41 3.18 -0.46
C ALA A 37 8.76 4.52 -0.07
N PRO A 38 9.52 5.60 0.17
CA PRO A 38 8.93 6.91 0.38
C PRO A 38 8.32 7.35 -0.96
N ILE A 39 7.10 6.88 -1.21
CA ILE A 39 6.25 7.31 -2.31
C ILE A 39 5.92 8.77 -1.99
N SER A 40 6.21 9.67 -2.94
CA SER A 40 5.83 11.07 -2.82
C SER A 40 4.33 11.17 -2.55
N SER A 41 3.88 12.20 -1.83
CA SER A 41 2.44 12.40 -1.54
C SER A 41 1.59 12.23 -2.79
N VAL A 42 2.01 12.86 -3.90
CA VAL A 42 1.34 12.77 -5.21
C VAL A 42 1.19 11.33 -5.71
N ALA A 43 2.24 10.51 -5.61
CA ALA A 43 2.18 9.14 -6.08
C ALA A 43 1.32 8.25 -5.18
N ARG A 44 1.22 8.57 -3.88
CA ARG A 44 0.29 7.91 -2.97
C ARG A 44 -1.15 8.32 -3.26
N ASP A 45 -1.38 9.62 -3.44
CA ASP A 45 -2.71 10.16 -3.76
C ASP A 45 -3.24 9.57 -5.08
N LEU A 46 -2.36 9.45 -6.08
CA LEU A 46 -2.71 8.78 -7.34
C LEU A 46 -2.98 7.29 -7.14
N ALA A 47 -2.19 6.58 -6.33
CA ALA A 47 -2.45 5.17 -6.02
C ALA A 47 -3.81 4.97 -5.36
N VAL A 48 -4.20 5.85 -4.43
CA VAL A 48 -5.53 5.83 -3.79
C VAL A 48 -6.63 5.99 -4.83
N ILE A 49 -6.50 6.98 -5.73
CA ILE A 49 -7.49 7.23 -6.79
C ILE A 49 -7.60 6.02 -7.72
N LEU A 50 -6.47 5.48 -8.18
CA LEU A 50 -6.42 4.36 -9.11
C LEU A 50 -7.00 3.08 -8.52
N ASP A 51 -6.59 2.70 -7.30
CA ASP A 51 -7.06 1.47 -6.66
C ASP A 51 -8.55 1.56 -6.32
N THR A 52 -9.03 2.73 -5.87
CA THR A 52 -10.45 2.97 -5.60
C THR A 52 -11.29 2.88 -6.88
N ALA A 53 -10.86 3.54 -7.96
CA ALA A 53 -11.56 3.49 -9.24
C ALA A 53 -11.54 2.08 -9.85
N LEU A 54 -10.43 1.37 -9.72
CA LEU A 54 -10.30 -0.01 -10.18
C LEU A 54 -11.26 -0.95 -9.43
N LEU A 55 -11.33 -0.84 -8.11
CA LEU A 55 -12.27 -1.63 -7.31
C LEU A 55 -13.72 -1.38 -7.77
N GLN A 56 -14.10 -0.12 -7.93
CA GLN A 56 -15.44 0.25 -8.41
C GLN A 56 -15.73 -0.33 -9.79
N ALA A 57 -14.78 -0.21 -10.74
CA ALA A 57 -14.93 -0.74 -12.08
C ALA A 57 -15.07 -2.27 -12.10
N LEU A 58 -14.27 -3.00 -11.31
CA LEU A 58 -14.33 -4.46 -11.22
C LEU A 58 -15.68 -4.92 -10.67
N VAL A 59 -16.21 -4.23 -9.65
CA VAL A 59 -17.53 -4.56 -9.10
C VAL A 59 -18.65 -4.25 -10.11
N LEU A 60 -18.63 -3.09 -10.77
CA LEU A 60 -19.65 -2.71 -11.76
C LEU A 60 -19.66 -3.64 -12.99
N THR A 61 -18.49 -4.15 -13.37
CA THR A 61 -18.36 -5.11 -14.48
C THR A 61 -18.66 -6.56 -14.07
N GLY A 62 -19.05 -6.80 -12.81
CA GLY A 62 -19.36 -8.14 -12.29
C GLY A 62 -18.13 -9.01 -12.01
N GLN A 63 -16.92 -8.45 -12.11
CA GLN A 63 -15.65 -9.12 -11.85
C GLN A 63 -15.31 -9.12 -10.35
N VAL A 64 -16.24 -9.63 -9.53
CA VAL A 64 -16.12 -9.61 -8.06
C VAL A 64 -14.91 -10.42 -7.56
N SER A 65 -14.55 -11.51 -8.25
CA SER A 65 -13.36 -12.31 -7.91
C SER A 65 -12.07 -11.50 -8.03
N ALA A 66 -11.92 -10.71 -9.11
CA ALA A 66 -10.77 -9.84 -9.31
C ALA A 66 -10.74 -8.71 -8.27
N ALA A 67 -11.91 -8.16 -7.91
CA ALA A 67 -12.02 -7.17 -6.85
C ALA A 67 -11.55 -7.71 -5.49
N LEU A 68 -11.86 -8.97 -5.17
CA LEU A 68 -11.40 -9.61 -3.94
C LEU A 68 -9.89 -9.85 -3.93
N GLU A 69 -9.31 -10.26 -5.06
CA GLU A 69 -7.86 -10.43 -5.15
C GLU A 69 -7.12 -9.08 -5.02
N LEU A 70 -7.70 -7.99 -5.52
CA LEU A 70 -7.19 -6.63 -5.29
C LEU A 70 -7.18 -6.28 -3.79
N LEU A 71 -8.28 -6.53 -3.08
CA LEU A 71 -8.41 -6.22 -1.65
C LEU A 71 -7.50 -7.08 -0.76
N LYS A 72 -7.25 -8.34 -1.13
CA LYS A 72 -6.30 -9.22 -0.44
C LYS A 72 -4.83 -8.79 -0.65
N GLY A 73 -4.55 -8.12 -1.77
CA GLY A 73 -3.23 -7.64 -2.14
C GLY A 73 -2.83 -6.33 -1.44
N LEU A 74 -1.64 -5.83 -1.78
CA LEU A 74 -1.24 -4.47 -1.40
C LEU A 74 -2.07 -3.47 -2.21
N ASN A 75 -2.97 -2.76 -1.54
CA ASN A 75 -3.82 -1.74 -2.14
C ASN A 75 -3.82 -0.46 -1.29
N TYR A 76 -4.15 0.66 -1.92
CA TYR A 76 -4.31 1.98 -1.33
C TYR A 76 -5.76 2.47 -1.38
N CYS A 77 -6.72 1.55 -1.48
CA CYS A 77 -8.14 1.88 -1.57
C CYS A 77 -8.56 2.87 -0.49
N ASP A 78 -9.32 3.90 -0.87
CA ASP A 78 -9.98 4.76 0.10
C ASP A 78 -11.07 3.95 0.80
N VAL A 79 -10.80 3.59 2.06
CA VAL A 79 -11.66 2.74 2.87
C VAL A 79 -13.10 3.24 2.90
N LYS A 80 -13.29 4.55 3.12
CA LYS A 80 -14.62 5.14 3.31
C LYS A 80 -15.40 5.11 2.00
N MET A 81 -14.76 5.50 0.90
CA MET A 81 -15.40 5.49 -0.42
C MET A 81 -15.72 4.06 -0.88
N CYS A 82 -14.81 3.12 -0.63
CA CYS A 82 -15.01 1.72 -0.98
C CYS A 82 -16.11 1.07 -0.13
N GLU A 83 -16.17 1.38 1.17
CA GLU A 83 -17.22 0.91 2.07
C GLU A 83 -18.61 1.35 1.60
N GLU A 84 -18.81 2.66 1.38
CA GLU A 84 -20.10 3.20 0.91
C GLU A 84 -20.52 2.59 -0.42
N PHE A 85 -19.57 2.38 -1.33
CA PHE A 85 -19.82 1.82 -2.65
C PHE A 85 -20.19 0.31 -2.59
N LEU A 86 -19.45 -0.48 -1.81
CA LEU A 86 -19.70 -1.91 -1.64
C LEU A 86 -21.03 -2.17 -0.92
N GLN A 87 -21.41 -1.31 0.04
CA GLN A 87 -22.72 -1.35 0.68
C GLN A 87 -23.85 -1.08 -0.34
N LYS A 88 -23.72 -0.03 -1.18
CA LYS A 88 -24.72 0.29 -2.22
C LYS A 88 -24.90 -0.82 -3.26
N THR A 89 -23.82 -1.55 -3.55
CA THR A 89 -23.83 -2.64 -4.53
C THR A 89 -24.15 -4.01 -3.91
N ASN A 90 -24.51 -4.06 -2.62
CA ASN A 90 -24.77 -5.28 -1.84
C ASN A 90 -23.62 -6.32 -1.91
N GLN A 91 -22.37 -5.85 -2.04
CA GLN A 91 -21.18 -6.70 -2.13
C GLN A 91 -20.58 -6.96 -0.74
N PHE A 92 -21.31 -7.71 0.09
CA PHE A 92 -20.91 -7.97 1.49
C PHE A 92 -19.59 -8.74 1.63
N VAL A 93 -19.28 -9.64 0.68
CA VAL A 93 -18.00 -10.38 0.68
C VAL A 93 -16.82 -9.43 0.47
N GLY A 94 -16.96 -8.48 -0.45
CA GLY A 94 -15.95 -7.43 -0.66
C GLY A 94 -15.79 -6.54 0.56
N LEU A 95 -16.91 -6.22 1.23
CA LEU A 95 -16.93 -5.39 2.44
C LEU A 95 -16.17 -6.07 3.60
N LEU A 96 -16.38 -7.38 3.78
CA LEU A 96 -15.65 -8.17 4.79
C LEU A 96 -14.15 -8.23 4.50
N GLU A 97 -13.75 -8.40 3.24
CA GLU A 97 -12.32 -8.42 2.90
C GLU A 97 -11.68 -7.04 3.09
N LEU A 98 -12.39 -5.96 2.73
CA LEU A 98 -11.94 -4.58 2.99
C LEU A 98 -11.76 -4.32 4.49
N TYR A 99 -12.71 -4.76 5.34
CA TYR A 99 -12.59 -4.62 6.78
C TYR A 99 -11.41 -5.42 7.34
N LYS A 100 -11.23 -6.65 6.86
CA LYS A 100 -10.12 -7.52 7.25
C LYS A 100 -8.76 -6.94 6.85
N SER A 101 -8.60 -6.42 5.62
CA SER A 101 -7.35 -5.86 5.13
C SER A 101 -6.94 -4.57 5.88
N ASN A 102 -7.92 -3.87 6.48
CA ASN A 102 -7.71 -2.62 7.21
C ASN A 102 -7.84 -2.76 8.74
N ALA A 103 -7.85 -3.99 9.28
CA ALA A 103 -7.98 -4.28 10.72
C ALA A 103 -9.25 -3.71 11.40
N MET A 104 -10.33 -3.49 10.63
CA MET A 104 -11.64 -3.03 11.11
C MET A 104 -12.50 -4.19 11.59
N HIS A 105 -12.01 -4.92 12.60
CA HIS A 105 -12.65 -6.15 13.08
C HIS A 105 -14.03 -5.89 13.71
N HIS A 106 -14.23 -4.72 14.33
CA HIS A 106 -15.50 -4.36 14.95
C HIS A 106 -16.61 -4.19 13.91
N GLU A 107 -16.30 -3.47 12.83
CA GLU A 107 -17.17 -3.23 11.69
C GLU A 107 -17.50 -4.53 10.97
N ALA A 108 -16.50 -5.41 10.79
CA ALA A 108 -16.71 -6.75 10.24
C ALA A 108 -17.70 -7.58 11.09
N LEU A 109 -17.53 -7.60 12.41
CA LEU A 109 -18.43 -8.32 13.33
C LEU A 109 -19.84 -7.73 13.32
N LYS A 110 -19.96 -6.40 13.33
CA LYS A 110 -21.24 -5.70 13.24
C LYS A 110 -21.98 -6.05 11.95
N LEU A 111 -21.28 -6.08 10.82
CA LEU A 111 -21.84 -6.48 9.54
C LEU A 111 -22.31 -7.93 9.57
N LEU A 112 -21.49 -8.86 10.08
CA LEU A 112 -21.86 -10.28 10.18
C LEU A 112 -23.13 -10.47 11.01
N HIS A 113 -23.27 -9.76 12.13
CA HIS A 113 -24.48 -9.82 12.94
C HIS A 113 -25.72 -9.27 12.22
N GLN A 114 -25.57 -8.31 11.29
CA GLN A 114 -26.70 -7.77 10.52
C GLN A 114 -27.16 -8.71 9.39
N LEU A 115 -26.31 -9.65 8.99
CA LEU A 115 -26.58 -10.60 7.89
C LEU A 115 -27.11 -11.95 8.37
N VAL A 116 -27.06 -12.22 9.68
CA VAL A 116 -27.64 -13.41 10.34
C VAL A 116 -29.05 -13.10 10.80
#